data_AF-A0A842JU93-F1
#
_entry.id   AF-A0A842JU93-F1
#
_cell.length_a   1.000
_cell.length_b   1.000
_cell.length_c   1.000
_cell.angle_alpha   90.00
_cell.angle_beta   90.00
_cell.angle_gamma   90.00
#
_symmetry.space_group_name_H-M   'P 1'
#
loop_
_entity.id
_entity.type
_entity.pdbx_description
1 polymer ?
#
loop_
_entity_poly.entity_id
_entity_poly.type
_entity_poly.pdbx_seq_one_letter_code
_entity_poly.pdbx_strand_id
1 'polypeptide(L)'
;MVNKSANTFDAAARSLRTTVTPALGESNSLAAEQVRVIAGVLDFYRDRAHHEYPRKLYEFRTYLALAERLSGYREVDHDARSLLVDALEEARTTDRLAVPEYGQLDRATDELTRAIAGIVRSARTTDPALGVEVGRVVLDQSRPLVEMQRSWFLPQGVDPDPAAVPPLRSLLGTAATSRVR
;
A
#
# COMPACT_ATOMS: atom_id res chain seq x y z
N MET A 1 -11.88 1.14 15.54
CA MET A 1 -12.08 2.60 15.41
C MET A 1 -12.75 2.85 14.06
N VAL A 2 -13.92 3.50 13.99
CA VAL A 2 -14.56 3.79 12.70
C VAL A 2 -13.73 4.83 11.97
N ASN A 3 -13.27 4.52 10.76
CA ASN A 3 -12.56 5.48 9.92
C ASN A 3 -13.53 6.63 9.56
N LYS A 4 -13.46 7.74 10.29
CA LYS A 4 -14.30 8.93 10.06
C LYS A 4 -13.79 9.79 8.90
N SER A 5 -12.60 9.52 8.37
CA SER A 5 -11.98 10.32 7.32
C SER A 5 -12.84 10.38 6.06
N ALA A 6 -13.52 9.29 5.69
CA ALA A 6 -14.46 9.28 4.56
C ALA A 6 -15.56 10.34 4.70
N ASN A 7 -16.14 10.49 5.90
CA ASN A 7 -17.18 11.49 6.17
C ASN A 7 -16.61 12.90 6.14
N THR A 8 -15.39 13.09 6.66
CA THR A 8 -14.70 14.40 6.61
C THR A 8 -14.39 14.81 5.18
N PHE A 9 -13.90 13.90 4.34
CA PHE A 9 -13.63 14.16 2.93
C PHE A 9 -14.90 14.49 2.15
N ASP A 10 -15.99 13.73 2.36
CA ASP A 10 -17.29 14.02 1.74
C ASP A 10 -17.83 15.40 2.15
N ALA A 11 -17.80 15.73 3.45
CA ALA A 11 -18.27 17.02 3.95
C ALA A 11 -17.46 18.19 3.37
N ALA A 12 -16.13 18.04 3.28
CA ALA A 12 -15.25 19.06 2.71
C ALA A 12 -15.50 19.23 1.19
N ALA A 13 -15.57 18.13 0.43
CA ALA A 13 -15.83 18.17 -1.01
C ALA A 13 -17.20 18.78 -1.32
N ARG A 14 -18.22 18.47 -0.49
CA ARG A 14 -19.54 19.07 -0.59
C ARG A 14 -19.50 20.58 -0.31
N SER A 15 -18.88 21.01 0.79
CA SER A 15 -18.75 22.43 1.15
C SER A 15 -18.06 23.24 0.03
N LEU A 16 -17.02 22.68 -0.57
CA LEU A 16 -16.34 23.27 -1.71
C LEU A 16 -17.31 23.52 -2.89
N ARG A 17 -18.13 22.52 -3.23
CA ARG A 17 -19.08 22.59 -4.36
C ARG A 17 -20.30 23.47 -4.08
N THR A 18 -20.86 23.38 -2.88
CA THR A 18 -22.17 23.98 -2.56
C THR A 18 -22.07 25.35 -1.92
N THR A 19 -20.92 25.69 -1.35
CA THR A 19 -20.72 26.95 -0.60
C THR A 19 -19.61 27.78 -1.23
N VAL A 20 -18.43 27.19 -1.46
CA VAL A 20 -17.27 27.95 -1.94
C VAL A 20 -17.41 28.29 -3.42
N THR A 21 -17.72 27.33 -4.30
CA THR A 21 -17.89 27.59 -5.74
C THR A 21 -18.90 28.71 -6.03
N PRO A 22 -20.12 28.72 -5.46
CA PRO A 22 -21.06 29.81 -5.68
C PRO A 22 -20.56 31.16 -5.17
N ALA A 23 -19.84 31.19 -4.05
CA ALA A 23 -19.30 32.41 -3.46
C ALA A 23 -18.18 33.07 -4.29
N LEU A 24 -17.51 32.30 -5.16
CA LEU A 24 -16.47 32.84 -6.05
C LEU A 24 -17.05 33.71 -7.18
N GLY A 25 -18.30 33.51 -7.57
CA GLY A 25 -18.90 34.17 -8.73
C GLY A 25 -18.26 33.78 -10.07
N GLU A 26 -18.79 34.32 -11.17
CA GLU A 26 -18.39 33.94 -12.54
C GLU A 26 -17.04 34.52 -12.98
N SER A 27 -16.60 35.62 -12.36
CA SER A 27 -15.34 36.31 -12.71
C SER A 27 -14.08 35.57 -12.25
N ASN A 28 -14.21 34.58 -11.35
CA ASN A 28 -13.09 33.86 -10.77
C ASN A 28 -12.97 32.42 -11.31
N SER A 29 -13.01 32.26 -12.64
CA SER A 29 -13.03 30.96 -13.33
C SER A 29 -11.86 30.05 -12.94
N LEU A 30 -10.65 30.61 -12.81
CA LEU A 30 -9.46 29.87 -12.36
C LEU A 30 -9.63 29.33 -10.94
N ALA A 31 -10.15 30.14 -10.02
CA ALA A 31 -10.39 29.69 -8.64
C ALA A 31 -11.47 28.60 -8.60
N ALA A 32 -12.53 28.72 -9.41
CA ALA A 32 -13.56 27.71 -9.53
C ALA A 32 -13.01 26.38 -10.10
N GLU A 33 -12.05 26.44 -11.01
CA GLU A 33 -11.30 25.27 -11.47
C GLU A 33 -10.46 24.63 -10.36
N GLN A 34 -9.70 25.41 -9.59
CA GLN A 34 -8.93 24.88 -8.45
C GLN A 34 -9.83 24.22 -7.40
N VAL A 35 -11.01 24.79 -7.12
CA VAL A 35 -12.01 24.17 -6.24
C VAL A 35 -12.46 22.81 -6.76
N ARG A 36 -12.69 22.67 -8.08
CA ARG A 36 -13.05 21.38 -8.70
C ARG A 36 -11.93 20.35 -8.55
N VAL A 37 -10.67 20.76 -8.76
CA VAL A 37 -9.51 19.88 -8.57
C VAL A 37 -9.42 19.38 -7.13
N ILE A 38 -9.50 20.29 -6.15
CA ILE A 38 -9.43 19.92 -4.72
C ILE A 38 -10.59 18.99 -4.35
N ALA A 39 -11.81 19.29 -4.81
CA ALA A 39 -12.97 18.44 -4.55
C ALA A 39 -12.81 17.05 -5.17
N GLY A 40 -12.20 16.94 -6.36
CA GLY A 40 -11.87 15.66 -6.98
C GLY A 40 -10.85 14.84 -6.17
N VAL A 41 -9.81 15.49 -5.63
CA VAL A 41 -8.84 14.84 -4.73
C VAL A 41 -9.51 14.33 -3.45
N LEU A 42 -10.43 15.09 -2.88
CA LEU A 42 -11.19 14.67 -1.69
C LEU A 42 -12.11 13.49 -1.98
N ASP A 43 -12.79 13.46 -3.13
CA ASP A 43 -13.57 12.30 -3.55
C ASP A 43 -12.70 11.05 -3.72
N PHE A 44 -11.51 11.19 -4.31
CA PHE A 44 -10.54 10.09 -4.40
C PHE A 44 -10.21 9.54 -3.00
N TYR A 45 -9.83 10.39 -2.04
CA TYR A 45 -9.50 9.92 -0.70
C TYR A 45 -10.71 9.33 0.05
N ARG A 46 -11.91 9.87 -0.17
CA ARG A 46 -13.15 9.28 0.35
C ARG A 46 -13.34 7.85 -0.15
N ASP A 47 -13.21 7.63 -1.45
CA ASP A 47 -13.37 6.31 -2.05
C ASP A 47 -12.33 5.32 -1.52
N ARG A 48 -11.09 5.80 -1.29
CA ARG A 48 -9.99 4.99 -0.77
C ARG A 48 -10.03 4.72 0.73
N ALA A 49 -10.65 5.59 1.53
CA ALA A 49 -10.66 5.48 2.99
C ALA A 49 -11.19 4.12 3.50
N HIS A 50 -12.15 3.51 2.80
CA HIS A 50 -12.69 2.20 3.15
C HIS A 50 -11.75 1.02 2.85
N HIS A 51 -10.73 1.25 2.03
CA HIS A 51 -9.77 0.26 1.59
C HIS A 51 -8.41 0.37 2.28
N GLU A 52 -8.22 1.36 3.14
CA GLU A 52 -6.94 1.66 3.80
C GLU A 52 -6.40 0.47 4.61
N TYR A 53 -7.22 -0.10 5.50
CA TYR A 53 -6.79 -1.25 6.30
C TYR A 53 -6.53 -2.51 5.45
N PRO A 54 -7.44 -2.93 4.54
CA PRO A 54 -7.16 -4.05 3.65
C PRO A 54 -5.90 -3.84 2.79
N ARG A 55 -5.64 -2.60 2.33
CA ARG A 55 -4.40 -2.26 1.62
C ARG A 55 -3.18 -2.48 2.49
N LYS A 56 -3.16 -1.94 3.71
CA LYS A 56 -2.03 -2.12 4.65
C LYS A 56 -1.76 -3.59 4.94
N LEU A 57 -2.82 -4.37 5.15
CA LEU A 57 -2.70 -5.81 5.36
C LEU A 57 -2.12 -6.54 4.14
N TYR A 58 -2.57 -6.18 2.93
CA TYR A 58 -2.05 -6.72 1.69
C TYR A 58 -0.56 -6.40 1.49
N GLU A 59 -0.18 -5.14 1.72
CA GLU A 59 1.20 -4.67 1.60
C GLU A 59 2.12 -5.41 2.60
N PHE A 60 1.73 -5.43 3.87
CA PHE A 60 2.40 -6.16 4.93
C PHE A 60 2.62 -7.64 4.56
N ARG A 61 1.57 -8.35 4.14
CA ARG A 61 1.66 -9.78 3.78
C ARG A 61 2.55 -10.04 2.56
N THR A 62 2.60 -9.10 1.62
CA THR A 62 3.48 -9.22 0.46
C THR A 62 4.95 -9.11 0.87
N TYR A 63 5.28 -8.18 1.76
CA TYR A 63 6.64 -8.08 2.30
C TYR A 63 7.01 -9.24 3.22
N LEU A 64 6.06 -9.76 4.01
CA LEU A 64 6.28 -10.97 4.81
C LEU A 64 6.65 -12.15 3.90
N ALA A 65 5.88 -12.40 2.84
CA ALA A 65 6.16 -13.48 1.89
C ALA A 65 7.52 -13.32 1.21
N LEU A 66 7.91 -12.09 0.81
CA LEU A 66 9.23 -11.82 0.26
C LEU A 66 10.34 -12.08 1.29
N ALA A 67 10.19 -11.60 2.51
CA ALA A 67 11.15 -11.83 3.59
C ALA A 67 11.33 -13.33 3.88
N GLU A 68 10.24 -14.11 3.88
CA GLU A 68 10.31 -15.56 4.06
C GLU A 68 11.10 -16.24 2.94
N ARG A 69 10.89 -15.84 1.68
CA ARG A 69 11.70 -16.33 0.56
C ARG A 69 13.18 -15.96 0.72
N LEU A 70 13.47 -14.73 1.13
CA LEU A 70 14.84 -14.25 1.29
C LEU A 70 15.58 -14.87 2.49
N SER A 71 14.85 -15.41 3.48
CA SER A 71 15.45 -16.09 4.62
C SER A 71 16.19 -17.39 4.27
N GLY A 72 15.99 -17.91 3.05
CA GLY A 72 16.69 -19.08 2.54
C GLY A 72 18.16 -18.83 2.19
N TYR A 73 18.57 -17.58 1.94
CA TYR A 73 19.93 -17.22 1.56
C TYR A 73 20.82 -17.16 2.80
N ARG A 74 21.75 -18.11 2.93
CA ARG A 74 22.62 -18.24 4.13
C ARG A 74 23.98 -17.58 3.95
N GLU A 75 24.36 -17.33 2.71
CA GLU A 75 25.61 -16.78 2.23
C GLU A 75 25.71 -15.27 2.47
N VAL A 76 24.61 -14.62 2.84
CA VAL A 76 24.59 -13.22 3.26
C VAL A 76 25.24 -13.01 4.63
N ASP A 77 25.59 -11.76 4.89
CA ASP A 77 26.15 -11.26 6.13
C ASP A 77 25.30 -11.68 7.35
N HIS A 78 26.00 -12.01 8.44
CA HIS A 78 25.37 -12.53 9.65
C HIS A 78 24.38 -11.53 10.26
N ASP A 79 24.74 -10.25 10.33
CA ASP A 79 23.92 -9.22 10.96
C ASP A 79 22.68 -8.94 10.10
N ALA A 80 22.84 -8.89 8.78
CA ALA A 80 21.72 -8.77 7.84
C ALA A 80 20.72 -9.94 7.99
N ARG A 81 21.24 -11.17 8.16
CA ARG A 81 20.42 -12.35 8.39
C ARG A 81 19.71 -12.31 9.75
N SER A 82 20.41 -11.90 10.81
CA SER A 82 19.82 -11.78 12.16
C SER A 82 18.65 -10.79 12.15
N LEU A 83 18.84 -9.61 11.56
CA LEU A 83 17.79 -8.60 11.44
C LEU A 83 16.55 -9.11 10.68
N LEU A 84 16.75 -9.92 9.63
CA LEU A 84 15.63 -10.53 8.91
C LEU A 84 14.89 -11.56 9.78
N VAL A 85 15.61 -12.36 10.57
CA VAL A 85 15.00 -13.36 11.47
C VAL A 85 14.13 -12.66 12.52
N ASP A 86 14.64 -11.61 13.15
CA ASP A 86 13.91 -10.85 14.17
C ASP A 86 12.65 -10.21 13.57
N ALA A 87 12.78 -9.56 12.40
CA ALA A 87 11.65 -8.95 11.69
C ALA A 87 10.59 -9.99 11.27
N LEU A 88 11.02 -11.19 10.87
CA LEU A 88 10.10 -12.29 10.52
C LEU A 88 9.35 -12.82 11.74
N GLU A 89 9.99 -12.89 12.90
CA GLU A 89 9.33 -13.33 14.13
C GLU A 89 8.22 -12.36 14.55
N GLU A 90 8.51 -11.06 14.57
CA GLU A 90 7.54 -10.01 14.89
C GLU A 90 6.40 -9.97 13.85
N ALA A 91 6.75 -10.05 12.56
CA ALA A 91 5.75 -10.07 11.50
C ALA A 91 4.83 -11.30 11.60
N ARG A 92 5.36 -12.50 11.87
CA ARG A 92 4.53 -13.69 12.06
C ARG A 92 3.63 -13.58 13.28
N THR A 93 4.10 -12.94 14.34
CA THR A 93 3.27 -12.65 15.52
C THR A 93 2.14 -11.69 15.14
N THR A 94 2.45 -10.63 14.40
CA THR A 94 1.47 -9.65 13.90
C THR A 94 0.43 -10.28 12.96
N ASP A 95 0.82 -11.16 12.02
CA ASP A 95 -0.10 -11.78 11.06
C ASP A 95 -1.12 -12.73 11.72
N ARG A 96 -0.78 -13.30 12.88
CA ARG A 96 -1.68 -14.15 13.67
C ARG A 96 -2.74 -13.34 14.44
N LEU A 97 -2.57 -12.03 14.57
CA LEU A 97 -3.55 -11.18 15.25
C LEU A 97 -4.77 -10.98 14.37
N ALA A 98 -5.96 -11.24 14.92
CA ALA A 98 -7.21 -10.95 14.23
C ALA A 98 -7.38 -9.45 13.95
N VAL A 99 -6.92 -8.60 14.89
CA VAL A 99 -6.94 -7.15 14.79
C VAL A 99 -5.64 -6.61 15.39
N PRO A 100 -4.61 -6.30 14.59
CA PRO A 100 -3.40 -5.65 15.05
C PRO A 100 -3.68 -4.27 15.65
N GLU A 101 -2.81 -3.83 16.56
CA GLU A 101 -2.90 -2.49 17.12
C GLU A 101 -2.70 -1.40 16.06
N TYR A 102 -3.16 -0.18 16.38
CA TYR A 102 -2.99 0.95 15.46
C TYR A 102 -1.49 1.17 15.15
N GLY A 103 -1.17 1.23 13.86
CA GLY A 103 0.20 1.38 13.37
C GLY A 103 1.09 0.15 13.50
N GLN A 104 0.61 -0.98 14.06
CA GLN A 104 1.42 -2.20 14.17
C GLN A 104 1.77 -2.79 12.79
N LEU A 105 0.81 -2.82 11.86
CA LEU A 105 1.06 -3.24 10.48
C LEU A 105 2.09 -2.34 9.78
N ASP A 106 2.03 -1.02 10.00
CA ASP A 106 2.97 -0.07 9.41
C ASP A 106 4.39 -0.31 9.96
N ARG A 107 4.53 -0.47 11.29
CA ARG A 107 5.81 -0.78 11.94
C ARG A 107 6.41 -2.10 11.46
N ALA A 108 5.62 -3.17 11.42
CA ALA A 108 6.09 -4.48 10.97
C ALA A 108 6.49 -4.45 9.48
N THR A 109 5.74 -3.70 8.65
CA THR A 109 6.09 -3.50 7.23
C THR A 109 7.41 -2.74 7.08
N ASP A 110 7.59 -1.68 7.84
CA ASP A 110 8.82 -0.89 7.88
C ASP A 110 10.03 -1.73 8.32
N GLU A 111 9.87 -2.58 9.32
CA GLU A 111 10.92 -3.49 9.80
C GLU A 111 11.28 -4.54 8.74
N LEU A 112 10.28 -5.18 8.12
CA LEU A 112 10.48 -6.12 7.03
C LEU A 112 11.22 -5.47 5.86
N THR A 113 10.79 -4.28 5.41
CA THR A 113 11.42 -3.59 4.27
C THR A 113 12.86 -3.19 4.56
N ARG A 114 13.17 -2.73 5.79
CA ARG A 114 14.55 -2.45 6.21
C ARG A 114 15.41 -3.70 6.21
N ALA A 115 14.91 -4.82 6.75
CA ALA A 115 15.63 -6.08 6.78
C ALA A 115 15.87 -6.65 5.37
N ILE A 116 14.84 -6.66 4.51
CA ILE A 116 14.94 -7.02 3.10
C ILE A 116 16.02 -6.19 2.39
N ALA A 117 16.02 -4.87 2.59
CA ALA A 117 17.04 -4.01 2.00
C ALA A 117 18.46 -4.34 2.50
N GLY A 118 18.60 -4.77 3.76
CA GLY A 118 19.85 -5.30 4.31
C GLY A 118 20.33 -6.55 3.57
N ILE A 119 19.44 -7.51 3.36
CA ILE A 119 19.72 -8.74 2.61
C ILE A 119 20.15 -8.44 1.18
N VAL A 120 19.42 -7.57 0.47
CA VAL A 120 19.75 -7.19 -0.92
C VAL A 120 21.13 -6.54 -0.99
N ARG A 121 21.46 -5.62 -0.06
CA ARG A 121 22.78 -5.00 -0.02
C ARG A 121 23.87 -6.03 0.27
N SER A 122 23.67 -6.87 1.26
CA SER A 122 24.63 -7.91 1.64
C SER A 122 24.89 -8.90 0.50
N ALA A 123 23.84 -9.40 -0.15
CA ALA A 123 23.96 -10.30 -1.29
C ALA A 123 24.83 -9.71 -2.40
N ARG A 124 24.63 -8.43 -2.73
CA ARG A 124 25.41 -7.72 -3.75
C ARG A 124 26.88 -7.53 -3.38
N THR A 125 27.19 -7.41 -2.09
CA THR A 125 28.57 -7.23 -1.62
C THR A 125 29.31 -8.55 -1.42
N THR A 126 28.60 -9.62 -1.05
CA THR A 126 29.20 -10.94 -0.84
C THR A 126 29.62 -11.57 -2.16
N ASP A 127 28.69 -11.64 -3.12
CA ASP A 127 28.91 -12.30 -4.41
C ASP A 127 28.01 -11.66 -5.50
N PRO A 128 28.58 -11.16 -6.61
CA PRO A 128 27.79 -10.64 -7.73
C PRO A 128 26.72 -11.60 -8.25
N ALA A 129 26.99 -12.90 -8.31
CA ALA A 129 26.01 -13.88 -8.80
C ALA A 129 24.81 -14.02 -7.84
N LEU A 130 25.09 -14.16 -6.53
CA LEU A 130 24.08 -14.10 -5.48
C LEU A 130 23.27 -12.80 -5.52
N GLY A 131 23.92 -11.65 -5.72
CA GLY A 131 23.26 -10.36 -5.84
C GLY A 131 22.26 -10.29 -7.01
N VAL A 132 22.61 -10.89 -8.16
CA VAL A 132 21.69 -11.00 -9.31
C VAL A 132 20.51 -11.91 -9.00
N GLU A 133 20.76 -13.04 -8.34
CA GLU A 133 19.71 -13.99 -7.96
C GLU A 133 18.69 -13.37 -6.98
N VAL A 134 19.18 -12.78 -5.88
CA VAL A 134 18.34 -12.09 -4.89
C VAL A 134 17.57 -10.93 -5.53
N GLY A 135 18.22 -10.16 -6.41
CA GLY A 135 17.57 -9.09 -7.16
C GLY A 135 16.40 -9.60 -8.02
N ARG A 136 16.58 -10.74 -8.68
CA ARG A 136 15.51 -11.39 -9.46
C ARG A 136 14.35 -11.81 -8.57
N VAL A 137 14.60 -12.41 -7.40
CA VAL A 137 13.55 -12.79 -6.44
C VAL A 137 12.72 -11.59 -6.01
N VAL A 138 13.38 -10.45 -5.72
CA VAL A 138 12.70 -9.20 -5.34
C VAL A 138 11.84 -8.68 -6.49
N LEU A 139 12.37 -8.65 -7.72
CA LEU A 139 11.62 -8.20 -8.89
C LEU A 139 10.41 -9.09 -9.16
N ASP A 140 10.59 -10.41 -9.14
CA ASP A 140 9.51 -11.39 -9.35
C ASP A 140 8.40 -11.26 -8.28
N GLN A 141 8.75 -10.87 -7.05
CA GLN A 141 7.80 -10.64 -5.95
C GLN A 141 7.21 -9.23 -5.89
N SER A 142 7.72 -8.28 -6.68
CA SER A 142 7.22 -6.89 -6.67
C SER A 142 5.88 -6.74 -7.41
N ARG A 143 5.59 -7.65 -8.35
CA ARG A 143 4.42 -7.58 -9.22
C ARG A 143 3.08 -7.40 -8.48
N PRO A 144 2.75 -8.15 -7.41
CA PRO A 144 1.49 -7.98 -6.69
C PRO A 144 1.34 -6.59 -6.06
N LEU A 145 2.43 -5.97 -5.57
CA LEU A 145 2.40 -4.61 -5.03
C LEU A 145 2.18 -3.58 -6.15
N VAL A 146 2.86 -3.75 -7.28
CA VAL A 146 2.70 -2.87 -8.45
C VAL A 146 1.26 -2.91 -8.97
N GLU A 147 0.68 -4.10 -9.11
CA GLU A 147 -0.73 -4.26 -9.55
C GLU A 147 -1.71 -3.61 -8.55
N MET A 148 -1.49 -3.79 -7.25
CA MET A 148 -2.28 -3.13 -6.21
C MET A 148 -2.15 -1.60 -6.28
N GLN A 149 -0.93 -1.07 -6.44
CA GLN A 149 -0.69 0.37 -6.56
C GLN A 149 -1.36 0.96 -7.81
N ARG A 150 -1.24 0.30 -8.97
CA ARG A 150 -1.94 0.70 -10.20
C ARG A 150 -3.45 0.78 -9.96
N SER A 151 -4.03 -0.26 -9.34
CA SER A 151 -5.46 -0.28 -9.00
C SER A 151 -5.86 0.79 -7.97
N TRP A 152 -4.97 1.11 -7.03
CA TRP A 152 -5.17 2.16 -6.02
C TRP A 152 -5.16 3.57 -6.63
N PHE A 153 -4.42 3.82 -7.70
CA PHE A 153 -4.36 5.14 -8.33
C PHE A 153 -5.19 5.24 -9.62
N LEU A 154 -5.85 4.17 -10.06
CA LEU A 154 -6.64 4.11 -11.29
C LEU A 154 -7.64 5.29 -11.50
N PRO A 155 -8.44 5.74 -10.51
CA PRO A 155 -9.37 6.87 -10.66
C PRO A 155 -8.70 8.21 -10.95
N GLN A 156 -7.40 8.34 -10.69
CA GLN A 156 -6.63 9.55 -11.01
C GLN A 156 -6.29 9.65 -12.50
N GLY A 157 -6.52 8.58 -13.29
CA GLY A 157 -6.34 8.61 -14.75
C GLY A 157 -4.89 8.69 -15.22
N VAL A 158 -3.92 8.32 -14.38
CA VAL A 158 -2.48 8.40 -14.67
C VAL A 158 -1.87 7.09 -15.17
N ASP A 159 -2.63 5.99 -15.16
CA ASP A 159 -2.13 4.69 -15.62
C ASP A 159 -2.10 4.65 -17.17
N PRO A 160 -0.98 4.24 -17.79
CA PRO A 160 -0.86 4.20 -19.25
C PRO A 160 -1.72 3.12 -19.91
N ASP A 161 -2.14 2.09 -19.16
CA ASP A 161 -3.02 1.02 -19.64
C ASP A 161 -4.12 0.70 -18.61
N PRO A 162 -5.15 1.56 -18.49
CA PRO A 162 -6.21 1.42 -17.50
C PRO A 162 -7.04 0.14 -17.67
N ALA A 163 -7.18 -0.35 -18.91
CA ALA A 163 -7.99 -1.52 -19.23
C ALA A 163 -7.36 -2.82 -18.69
N ALA A 164 -6.04 -2.86 -18.53
CA ALA A 164 -5.33 -4.01 -17.96
C ALA A 164 -5.30 -4.02 -16.41
N VAL A 165 -5.78 -2.98 -15.74
CA VAL A 165 -5.69 -2.86 -14.28
C VAL A 165 -6.83 -3.64 -13.61
N PRO A 166 -6.54 -4.63 -12.75
CA PRO A 166 -7.57 -5.37 -12.03
C PRO A 166 -8.34 -4.48 -11.05
N PRO A 167 -9.62 -4.76 -10.76
CA PRO A 167 -10.37 -4.05 -9.73
C PRO A 167 -9.70 -4.13 -8.35
N LEU A 168 -9.71 -3.02 -7.59
CA LEU A 168 -9.01 -2.99 -6.30
C LEU A 168 -9.56 -4.05 -5.33
N ARG A 169 -10.88 -4.23 -5.31
CA ARG A 169 -11.55 -5.19 -4.41
C ARG A 169 -11.14 -6.64 -4.67
N SER A 170 -10.86 -7.00 -5.93
CA SER A 170 -10.39 -8.36 -6.25
C SER A 170 -8.96 -8.59 -5.79
N LEU A 171 -8.10 -7.56 -5.83
CA LEU A 171 -6.72 -7.66 -5.34
C LEU A 171 -6.65 -7.71 -3.81
N LEU A 172 -7.44 -6.88 -3.12
CA LEU A 172 -7.44 -6.83 -1.65
C LEU A 172 -8.15 -8.02 -0.98
N GLY A 173 -8.57 -9.04 -1.76
CA GLY A 173 -9.21 -10.23 -1.22
C GLY A 173 -10.50 -9.95 -0.45
N THR A 174 -11.19 -8.84 -0.76
CA THR A 174 -12.48 -8.55 -0.12
C THR A 174 -13.52 -9.48 -0.73
N ALA A 175 -13.65 -10.68 -0.17
CA ALA A 175 -14.82 -11.50 -0.38
C ALA A 175 -16.04 -10.61 -0.08
N ALA A 176 -16.89 -10.40 -1.09
CA ALA A 176 -18.25 -10.00 -0.84
C ALA A 176 -18.78 -10.94 0.25
N THR A 177 -19.26 -10.36 1.34
CA THR A 177 -19.91 -11.07 2.44
C THR A 177 -20.92 -12.07 1.89
N SER A 178 -20.52 -13.34 1.80
CA SER A 178 -21.42 -14.46 1.63
C SER A 178 -21.35 -15.28 2.91
N ARG A 179 -22.07 -14.79 3.93
CA ARG A 179 -22.58 -15.67 4.98
C ARG A 179 -23.81 -16.37 4.39
N VAL A 180 -23.61 -17.57 3.87
CA VAL A 180 -24.62 -18.58 3.55
C VAL A 180 -23.84 -19.91 3.65
N ARG A 181 -24.10 -20.89 4.51
CA ARG A 181 -25.19 -21.24 5.43
C ARG A 181 -24.56 -22.03 6.58
#